data_AF-A0A7J8JYE0-F1
#
_entry.id   AF-A0A7J8JYE0-F1
#
_cell.length_a   1.000
_cell.length_b   1.000
_cell.length_c   1.000
_cell.angle_alpha   90.00
_cell.angle_beta   90.00
_cell.angle_gamma   90.00
#
_symmetry.space_group_name_H-M   'P 1'
#
loop_
_entity.id
_entity.type
_entity.pdbx_description
1 polymer ?
#
loop_
_entity_poly.entity_id
_entity_poly.type
_entity_poly.pdbx_seq_one_letter_code
_entity_poly.pdbx_strand_id
1 'polypeptide(L)'
;MPDGSMQMESYDGTLRIVNVSREMSGMYRCQTSQYNGFNVKSREALVQLIVQYPPAVEPAFLEIRQGQERSVTMSCRVLRAYPIRVLTYEWRLGNKLLRTGQFDSQEYTEYPVKSLSNENYGVYNCSIINEAGAGRCSFLVTGKAYAPEFYYDTYNPVWQNRHRVYSYSLQWTQMNPDAVDRIVAYRLGIRQAGQQRWWEQEIKINGNIQKGELITYNLTELIKPEAYEVRLTPLTKFGEGDSTIRVIKYSAPVNPHLREFHCGFEDGNICLFTQDDTDNFDWTKQSTATRNTKYTPNTGPNADRSGSKEGFYMYIETSRPRLEGEKARLLSPVFSIAPKNPYGPTNTAYCFSFFYHMYGQHIGVLNVYLRLKGQTTIENPLWSSSGNKGQRWNEAHVNIYPITSFQLIFEGIRGPGIEGDIAIDDVSIAEGECAKQDLTTKNSVDGAVGILVHIWLFPVIVLISILSPRR
;
A
#
# COMPACT_ATOMS: atom_id res chain seq x y z
N MET A 1 43.96 25.88 -29.29
CA MET A 1 42.63 26.37 -28.87
C MET A 1 42.58 27.89 -29.04
N PRO A 2 41.40 28.50 -29.25
CA PRO A 2 41.28 29.95 -29.47
C PRO A 2 41.81 30.82 -28.32
N ASP A 3 41.87 30.26 -27.12
CA ASP A 3 42.40 30.86 -25.89
C ASP A 3 43.94 30.92 -25.83
N GLY A 4 44.64 30.38 -26.83
CA GLY A 4 46.11 30.35 -26.88
C GLY A 4 46.76 29.30 -25.98
N SER A 5 46.00 28.44 -25.32
CA SER A 5 46.51 27.39 -24.42
C SER A 5 47.28 26.27 -25.15
N MET A 6 47.07 26.13 -26.46
CA MET A 6 47.68 25.08 -27.28
C MET A 6 48.28 25.69 -28.53
N GLN A 7 49.57 25.42 -28.74
CA GLN A 7 50.35 25.80 -29.92
C GLN A 7 50.75 24.54 -30.69
N MET A 8 50.86 24.66 -32.02
CA MET A 8 51.25 23.56 -32.89
C MET A 8 52.22 24.10 -33.95
N GLU A 9 53.34 23.41 -34.14
CA GLU A 9 54.25 23.70 -35.23
C GLU A 9 53.78 22.98 -36.50
N SER A 10 53.77 23.70 -37.63
CA SER A 10 53.40 23.17 -38.94
C SER A 10 54.33 23.78 -39.99
N TYR A 11 54.95 22.90 -40.78
CA TYR A 11 55.87 23.28 -41.87
C TYR A 11 55.13 23.61 -43.18
N ASP A 12 53.91 23.10 -43.34
CA ASP A 12 53.01 23.35 -44.49
C ASP A 12 52.02 24.49 -44.23
N GLY A 13 52.07 25.10 -43.04
CA GLY A 13 51.18 26.19 -42.62
C GLY A 13 49.74 25.78 -42.36
N THR A 14 49.44 24.47 -42.24
CA THR A 14 48.07 23.95 -42.09
C THR A 14 47.79 23.45 -40.66
N LEU A 15 46.75 23.98 -40.03
CA LEU A 15 46.18 23.46 -38.79
C LEU A 15 44.98 22.55 -39.10
N ARG A 16 45.04 21.27 -38.71
CA ARG A 16 43.93 20.32 -38.88
C ARG A 16 43.26 20.06 -37.54
N ILE A 17 41.95 20.31 -37.46
CA ILE A 17 41.14 20.06 -36.26
C ILE A 17 40.11 18.97 -36.59
N VAL A 18 40.12 17.89 -35.83
CA VAL A 18 39.17 16.78 -35.96
C VAL A 18 38.17 16.86 -34.80
N ASN A 19 36.91 16.49 -35.03
CA ASN A 19 35.82 16.58 -34.05
C ASN A 19 35.65 18.01 -33.51
N VAL A 20 35.48 18.95 -34.43
CA VAL A 20 35.28 20.37 -34.10
C VAL A 20 34.05 20.53 -33.21
N SER A 21 34.25 21.14 -32.04
CA SER A 21 33.19 21.48 -31.11
C SER A 21 32.93 22.99 -31.11
N ARG A 22 31.77 23.40 -30.58
CA ARG A 22 31.34 24.81 -30.57
C ARG A 22 32.31 25.72 -29.80
N GLU A 23 32.96 25.23 -28.75
CA GLU A 23 33.93 25.96 -27.94
C GLU A 23 35.26 26.21 -28.68
N MET A 24 35.49 25.51 -29.80
CA MET A 24 36.63 25.77 -30.68
C MET A 24 36.39 26.97 -31.62
N SER A 25 35.18 27.54 -31.65
CA SER A 25 34.87 28.76 -32.40
C SER A 25 35.62 29.95 -31.80
N GLY A 26 36.28 30.75 -32.63
CA GLY A 26 37.06 31.90 -32.16
C GLY A 26 38.17 32.32 -33.13
N MET A 27 39.03 33.21 -32.63
CA MET A 27 40.18 33.72 -33.39
C MET A 27 41.41 32.83 -33.15
N TYR A 28 42.03 32.39 -34.23
CA TYR A 28 43.27 31.63 -34.25
C TYR A 28 44.39 32.52 -34.75
N ARG A 29 45.55 32.45 -34.09
CA ARG A 29 46.76 33.18 -34.49
C ARG A 29 47.74 32.23 -35.15
N CYS A 30 48.18 32.57 -36.35
CA CYS A 30 49.37 31.98 -36.94
C CYS A 30 50.53 32.98 -36.84
N GLN A 31 51.71 32.48 -36.51
CA GLN A 31 52.91 33.30 -36.40
C GLN A 31 54.12 32.59 -37.00
N THR A 32 55.03 33.35 -37.58
CA THR A 32 56.30 32.79 -38.08
C THR A 32 57.16 32.29 -36.92
N SER A 33 57.75 31.10 -37.07
CA SER A 33 58.67 30.55 -36.07
C SER A 33 59.90 31.45 -35.86
N GLN A 34 60.40 31.48 -34.63
CA GLN A 34 61.66 32.17 -34.27
C GLN A 34 62.90 31.30 -34.53
N TYR A 35 62.70 30.02 -34.86
CA TYR A 35 63.75 29.03 -35.10
C TYR A 35 63.58 28.43 -36.51
N ASN A 36 64.68 28.03 -37.17
CA ASN A 36 64.74 27.59 -38.58
C ASN A 36 64.45 28.70 -39.63
N GLY A 37 64.80 29.97 -39.32
CA GLY A 37 64.65 31.13 -40.20
C GLY A 37 65.40 32.37 -39.69
N PHE A 38 65.01 33.58 -40.12
CA PHE A 38 65.56 34.84 -39.60
C PHE A 38 65.09 35.07 -38.16
N ASN A 39 66.02 35.32 -37.23
CA ASN A 39 65.71 35.64 -35.83
C ASN A 39 65.24 37.10 -35.68
N VAL A 40 64.07 37.38 -36.25
CA VAL A 40 63.41 38.69 -36.24
C VAL A 40 62.05 38.58 -35.57
N LYS A 41 61.46 39.73 -35.20
CA LYS A 41 60.12 39.79 -34.60
C LYS A 41 59.11 38.99 -35.46
N SER A 42 58.39 38.06 -34.82
CA SER A 42 57.42 37.19 -35.49
C SER A 42 56.37 38.01 -36.23
N ARG A 43 56.05 37.59 -37.45
CA ARG A 43 54.92 38.10 -38.21
C ARG A 43 53.70 37.29 -37.80
N GLU A 44 52.62 37.98 -37.44
CA GLU A 44 51.38 37.35 -37.00
C GLU A 44 50.28 37.63 -38.01
N ALA A 45 49.41 36.64 -38.23
CA ALA A 45 48.13 36.82 -38.88
C ALA A 45 47.04 36.10 -38.07
N LEU A 46 45.80 36.57 -38.21
CA LEU A 46 44.65 36.05 -37.48
C LEU A 46 43.64 35.44 -38.46
N VAL A 47 43.10 34.29 -38.09
CA VAL A 47 42.06 33.57 -38.84
C VAL A 47 40.89 33.30 -37.90
N GLN A 48 39.67 33.61 -38.34
CA GLN A 48 38.47 33.31 -37.56
C GLN A 48 37.93 31.93 -37.95
N LEU A 49 37.76 31.05 -36.97
CA LEU A 49 36.99 29.82 -37.12
C LEU A 49 35.58 30.05 -36.56
N ILE A 50 34.56 29.83 -37.40
CA ILE A 50 33.16 29.91 -37.02
C ILE A 50 32.57 28.50 -37.09
N VAL A 51 32.12 27.99 -35.95
CA VAL A 51 31.49 26.66 -35.86
C VAL A 51 29.98 26.81 -35.86
N GLN A 52 29.34 26.38 -36.94
CA GLN A 52 27.88 26.37 -37.06
C GLN A 52 27.30 25.11 -36.40
N TYR A 53 26.10 25.23 -35.84
CA TYR A 53 25.42 24.11 -35.18
C TYR A 53 23.90 24.26 -35.25
N PRO A 54 23.17 23.12 -35.32
CA PRO A 54 21.72 23.13 -35.41
C PRO A 54 21.07 23.71 -34.16
N PRO A 55 19.84 24.23 -34.25
CA PRO A 55 19.13 24.78 -33.11
C PRO A 55 18.88 23.71 -32.03
N ALA A 56 19.23 24.02 -30.78
CA ALA A 56 18.73 23.26 -29.63
C ALA A 56 17.48 23.94 -29.10
N VAL A 57 16.44 23.14 -28.82
CA VAL A 57 15.08 23.64 -28.55
C VAL A 57 14.51 23.07 -27.26
N GLU A 58 13.50 23.74 -26.71
CA GLU A 58 12.77 23.33 -25.51
C GLU A 58 11.25 23.58 -25.69
N PRO A 59 10.39 22.62 -25.29
CA PRO A 59 10.71 21.27 -24.82
C PRO A 59 11.04 20.32 -25.98
N ALA A 60 11.91 19.33 -25.75
CA ALA A 60 12.15 18.27 -26.73
C ALA A 60 10.89 17.39 -26.94
N PHE A 61 10.21 17.05 -25.83
CA PHE A 61 8.93 16.35 -25.84
C PHE A 61 8.04 16.87 -24.69
N LEU A 62 6.75 17.09 -24.98
CA LEU A 62 5.76 17.44 -23.97
C LEU A 62 4.42 16.78 -24.29
N GLU A 63 3.84 16.06 -23.33
CA GLU A 63 2.48 15.57 -23.43
C GLU A 63 1.50 16.60 -22.84
N ILE A 64 0.49 16.98 -23.62
CA ILE A 64 -0.54 17.94 -23.20
C ILE A 64 -1.88 17.22 -23.22
N ARG A 65 -2.51 17.14 -22.05
CA ARG A 65 -3.84 16.57 -21.89
C ARG A 65 -4.86 17.67 -21.79
N GLN A 66 -5.86 17.63 -22.66
CA GLN A 66 -6.90 18.65 -22.69
C GLN A 66 -8.20 18.07 -23.24
N GLY A 67 -9.34 18.51 -22.71
CA GLY A 67 -10.66 18.10 -23.16
C GLY A 67 -11.05 18.73 -24.51
N GLN A 68 -12.04 18.14 -25.17
CA GLN A 68 -12.56 18.67 -26.44
C GLN A 68 -13.17 20.07 -26.23
N GLU A 69 -13.20 20.87 -27.29
CA GLU A 69 -13.74 22.26 -27.32
C GLU A 69 -12.94 23.28 -26.49
N ARG A 70 -11.89 22.85 -25.79
CA ARG A 70 -10.96 23.73 -25.09
C ARG A 70 -9.80 24.15 -26.01
N SER A 71 -9.14 25.24 -25.68
CA SER A 71 -7.95 25.71 -26.39
C SER A 71 -6.66 25.16 -25.79
N VAL A 72 -5.61 25.09 -26.62
CA VAL A 72 -4.25 24.78 -26.19
C VAL A 72 -3.27 25.58 -27.04
N THR A 73 -2.19 26.06 -26.42
CA THR A 73 -1.10 26.72 -27.13
C THR A 73 0.19 25.95 -26.87
N MET A 74 0.85 25.55 -27.94
CA MET A 74 2.17 24.91 -27.88
C MET A 74 3.23 25.96 -28.18
N SER A 75 4.29 26.00 -27.38
CA SER A 75 5.40 26.94 -27.55
C SER A 75 6.71 26.17 -27.68
N CYS A 76 7.46 26.45 -28.75
CA CYS A 76 8.77 25.86 -29.01
C CYS A 76 9.82 26.96 -29.00
N ARG A 77 10.74 26.90 -28.04
CA ARG A 77 11.77 27.91 -27.80
C ARG A 77 13.13 27.43 -28.28
N VAL A 78 13.92 28.35 -28.83
CA VAL A 78 15.34 28.14 -29.17
C VAL A 78 16.18 28.48 -27.94
N LEU A 79 16.99 27.52 -27.49
CA LEU A 79 17.94 27.73 -26.39
C LEU A 79 19.30 28.22 -26.92
N ARG A 80 19.72 27.69 -28.06
CA ARG A 80 20.98 28.03 -28.73
C ARG A 80 20.92 27.60 -30.18
N ALA A 81 21.45 28.43 -31.08
CA ALA A 81 21.64 28.10 -32.48
C ALA A 81 22.75 28.99 -33.06
N TYR A 82 23.47 28.51 -34.06
CA TYR A 82 24.33 29.37 -34.86
C TYR A 82 24.34 28.93 -36.33
N PRO A 83 23.98 29.81 -37.29
CA PRO A 83 23.55 31.20 -37.09
C PRO A 83 22.12 31.31 -36.53
N ILE A 84 21.88 32.30 -35.66
CA ILE A 84 20.55 32.57 -35.06
C ILE A 84 19.68 33.50 -35.91
N ARG A 85 20.29 34.33 -36.77
CA ARG A 85 19.59 35.38 -37.52
C ARG A 85 18.82 34.87 -38.75
N VAL A 86 18.94 33.59 -39.07
CA VAL A 86 18.36 32.97 -40.28
C VAL A 86 17.59 31.71 -39.90
N LEU A 87 16.85 31.76 -38.80
CA LEU A 87 16.04 30.64 -38.34
C LEU A 87 14.69 30.65 -39.05
N THR A 88 14.30 29.47 -39.53
CA THR A 88 12.95 29.19 -40.01
C THR A 88 12.30 28.15 -39.12
N TYR A 89 10.97 28.12 -39.07
CA TYR A 89 10.24 27.08 -38.35
C TYR A 89 9.15 26.46 -39.20
N GLU A 90 8.86 25.19 -38.91
CA GLU A 90 7.83 24.38 -39.55
C GLU A 90 7.02 23.63 -38.49
N TRP A 91 5.70 23.91 -38.43
CA TRP A 91 4.74 23.20 -37.60
C TRP A 91 4.00 22.14 -38.42
N ARG A 92 3.97 20.90 -37.91
CA ARG A 92 3.23 19.77 -38.49
C ARG A 92 2.35 19.07 -37.47
N LEU A 93 1.21 18.53 -37.90
CA LEU A 93 0.42 17.54 -37.17
C LEU A 93 0.52 16.21 -37.92
N GLY A 94 1.20 15.22 -37.34
CA GLY A 94 1.61 14.02 -38.07
C GLY A 94 2.40 14.39 -39.32
N ASN A 95 1.87 14.08 -40.50
CA ASN A 95 2.47 14.42 -41.80
C ASN A 95 1.92 15.72 -42.42
N LYS A 96 0.88 16.33 -41.84
CA LYS A 96 0.22 17.51 -42.38
C LYS A 96 0.98 18.77 -41.97
N LEU A 97 1.41 19.57 -42.95
CA LEU A 97 1.98 20.89 -42.71
C LEU A 97 0.89 21.86 -42.25
N LEU A 98 1.15 22.58 -41.16
CA LEU A 98 0.21 23.53 -40.55
C LEU A 98 0.63 24.98 -40.76
N ARG A 99 1.90 25.31 -40.49
CA ARG A 99 2.44 26.68 -40.56
C ARG A 99 3.94 26.64 -40.76
N THR A 100 4.45 27.53 -41.60
CA THR A 100 5.88 27.85 -41.70
C THR A 100 6.11 29.33 -41.41
N GLY A 101 7.31 29.71 -41.02
CA GLY A 101 7.67 31.12 -40.85
C GLY A 101 9.15 31.34 -40.57
N GLN A 102 9.50 32.60 -40.34
CA GLN A 102 10.84 33.05 -39.98
C GLN A 102 10.79 33.76 -38.62
N PHE A 103 11.92 33.83 -37.94
CA PHE A 103 12.02 34.52 -36.65
C PHE A 103 12.39 35.99 -36.84
N ASP A 104 11.46 36.90 -36.50
CA ASP A 104 11.67 38.34 -36.66
C ASP A 104 12.38 39.01 -35.46
N SER A 105 12.20 38.49 -34.24
CA SER A 105 12.84 39.00 -33.00
C SER A 105 12.69 38.11 -31.76
N GLN A 106 11.63 37.30 -31.69
CA GLN A 106 11.38 36.38 -30.57
C GLN A 106 12.22 35.11 -30.74
N GLU A 107 12.69 34.50 -29.65
CA GLU A 107 13.42 33.22 -29.70
C GLU A 107 12.49 32.00 -29.57
N TYR A 108 11.19 32.17 -29.82
CA TYR A 108 10.19 31.10 -29.72
C TYR A 108 9.07 31.27 -30.76
N THR A 109 8.42 30.15 -31.10
CA THR A 109 7.27 30.10 -32.00
C THR A 109 6.13 29.38 -31.31
N GLU A 110 4.91 29.83 -31.55
CA GLU A 110 3.72 29.26 -30.92
C GLU A 110 2.70 28.81 -31.96
N TYR A 111 2.01 27.72 -31.64
CA TYR A 111 0.88 27.22 -32.40
C TYR A 111 -0.36 27.08 -31.51
N PRO A 112 -1.31 28.03 -31.59
CA PRO A 112 -2.56 27.96 -30.85
C PRO A 112 -3.59 27.11 -31.59
N VAL A 113 -4.19 26.16 -30.88
CA VAL A 113 -5.39 25.44 -31.30
C VAL A 113 -6.56 26.02 -30.51
N LYS A 114 -7.48 26.71 -31.20
CA LYS A 114 -8.59 27.44 -30.54
C LYS A 114 -9.63 26.52 -29.91
N SER A 115 -9.88 25.37 -30.51
CA SER A 115 -10.89 24.41 -30.05
C SER A 115 -10.47 22.99 -30.48
N LEU A 116 -10.29 22.10 -29.52
CA LEU A 116 -9.88 20.71 -29.77
C LEU A 116 -11.05 19.85 -30.26
N SER A 117 -10.76 18.94 -31.19
CA SER A 117 -11.67 17.99 -31.82
C SER A 117 -10.91 16.70 -32.17
N ASN A 118 -11.63 15.64 -32.53
CA ASN A 118 -11.03 14.35 -32.89
C ASN A 118 -10.01 14.43 -34.04
N GLU A 119 -10.08 15.47 -34.89
CA GLU A 119 -9.19 15.66 -36.03
C GLU A 119 -7.87 16.36 -35.67
N ASN A 120 -7.81 17.04 -34.53
CA ASN A 120 -6.67 17.86 -34.13
C ASN A 120 -5.96 17.34 -32.86
N TYR A 121 -6.37 16.20 -32.32
CA TYR A 121 -5.54 15.43 -31.41
C TYR A 121 -4.43 14.70 -32.18
N GLY A 122 -3.29 14.51 -31.53
CA GLY A 122 -2.14 13.82 -32.10
C GLY A 122 -0.81 14.49 -31.80
N VAL A 123 0.20 14.10 -32.55
CA VAL A 123 1.58 14.58 -32.36
C VAL A 123 1.85 15.79 -33.23
N TYR A 124 2.03 16.94 -32.59
CA TYR A 124 2.51 18.16 -33.21
C TYR A 124 4.03 18.21 -33.17
N ASN A 125 4.64 18.58 -34.28
CA ASN A 125 6.08 18.74 -34.37
C ASN A 125 6.41 20.15 -34.83
N CYS A 126 7.25 20.84 -34.09
CA CYS A 126 7.86 22.09 -34.49
C CYS A 126 9.33 21.84 -34.80
N SER A 127 9.70 21.93 -36.08
CA SER A 127 11.09 21.87 -36.53
C SER A 127 11.61 23.30 -36.71
N ILE A 128 12.64 23.67 -35.97
CA ILE A 128 13.35 24.95 -36.12
C ILE A 128 14.67 24.69 -36.83
N ILE A 129 14.91 25.38 -37.94
CA ILE A 129 15.89 25.00 -38.94
C ILE A 129 16.84 26.17 -39.23
N ASN A 130 18.14 25.89 -39.27
CA ASN A 130 19.16 26.75 -39.86
C ASN A 130 19.97 25.94 -40.91
N GLU A 131 20.99 26.56 -41.49
CA GLU A 131 21.89 25.92 -42.47
C GLU A 131 22.67 24.72 -41.93
N ALA A 132 22.88 24.63 -40.61
CA ALA A 132 23.57 23.52 -39.96
C ALA A 132 22.65 22.34 -39.61
N GLY A 133 21.32 22.52 -39.63
CA GLY A 133 20.34 21.46 -39.41
C GLY A 133 19.10 21.93 -38.64
N ALA A 134 18.41 20.98 -38.01
CA ALA A 134 17.11 21.20 -37.38
C ALA A 134 17.06 20.73 -35.91
N GLY A 135 16.46 21.55 -35.05
CA GLY A 135 16.00 21.17 -33.71
C GLY A 135 14.50 20.92 -33.72
N ARG A 136 14.00 19.94 -32.95
CA ARG A 136 12.59 19.53 -32.97
C ARG A 136 11.97 19.52 -31.59
N CYS A 137 10.86 20.26 -31.43
CA CYS A 137 9.93 20.11 -30.31
C CYS A 137 8.79 19.18 -30.73
N SER A 138 8.45 18.20 -29.90
CA SER A 138 7.33 17.28 -30.13
C SER A 138 6.27 17.41 -29.03
N PHE A 139 5.03 17.68 -29.40
CA PHE A 139 3.91 17.82 -28.47
C PHE A 139 2.87 16.73 -28.75
N LEU A 140 2.60 15.87 -27.77
CA LEU A 140 1.49 14.91 -27.87
C LEU A 140 0.24 15.54 -27.25
N VAL A 141 -0.68 16.02 -28.08
CA VAL A 141 -1.96 16.58 -27.62
C VAL A 141 -3.00 15.47 -27.62
N THR A 142 -3.59 15.18 -26.47
CA THR A 142 -4.52 14.05 -26.29
C THR A 142 -5.68 14.37 -25.36
N GLY A 143 -6.85 13.78 -25.62
CA GLY A 143 -8.00 13.81 -24.73
C GLY A 143 -8.06 12.62 -23.77
N LYS A 144 -7.03 11.76 -23.74
CA LYS A 144 -6.94 10.61 -22.83
C LYS A 144 -6.95 11.05 -21.37
N ALA A 145 -7.83 10.48 -20.57
CA ALA A 145 -7.82 10.70 -19.12
C ALA A 145 -6.58 10.08 -18.45
N TYR A 146 -6.13 10.69 -17.36
CA TYR A 146 -5.09 10.14 -16.49
C TYR A 146 -5.55 8.84 -15.83
N ALA A 147 -4.59 8.01 -15.45
CA ALA A 147 -4.87 6.75 -14.78
C ALA A 147 -5.51 6.98 -13.40
N PRO A 148 -6.45 6.10 -12.99
CA PRO A 148 -6.93 6.10 -11.61
C PRO A 148 -5.82 5.61 -10.67
N GLU A 149 -5.91 6.01 -9.40
CA GLU A 149 -4.94 5.70 -8.36
C GLU A 149 -5.62 4.83 -7.30
N PHE A 150 -5.19 3.58 -7.18
CA PHE A 150 -5.77 2.69 -6.17
C PHE A 150 -5.41 3.16 -4.76
N TYR A 151 -6.38 3.05 -3.86
CA TYR A 151 -6.17 3.24 -2.44
C TYR A 151 -5.77 1.92 -1.78
N TYR A 152 -4.67 1.93 -1.03
CA TYR A 152 -4.05 0.73 -0.45
C TYR A 152 -4.25 0.60 1.06
N ASP A 153 -4.65 1.69 1.74
CA ASP A 153 -4.62 1.79 3.21
C ASP A 153 -5.91 1.34 3.91
N THR A 154 -6.82 0.66 3.19
CA THR A 154 -8.09 0.15 3.74
C THR A 154 -8.18 -1.37 3.70
N TYR A 155 -8.68 -1.95 4.80
CA TYR A 155 -8.97 -3.38 4.92
C TYR A 155 -10.23 -3.69 4.11
N ASN A 156 -10.04 -4.30 2.94
CA ASN A 156 -11.06 -4.31 1.91
C ASN A 156 -11.90 -5.57 1.71
N PRO A 157 -11.70 -6.74 2.34
CA PRO A 157 -12.67 -7.81 2.14
C PRO A 157 -13.94 -7.56 2.96
N VAL A 158 -15.06 -7.41 2.25
CA VAL A 158 -16.39 -7.37 2.86
C VAL A 158 -16.78 -8.80 3.18
N TRP A 159 -17.05 -9.08 4.46
CA TRP A 159 -17.44 -10.40 4.94
C TRP A 159 -18.66 -10.93 4.17
N GLN A 160 -18.57 -12.16 3.67
CA GLN A 160 -19.71 -12.92 3.17
C GLN A 160 -19.70 -14.31 3.80
N ASN A 161 -20.88 -14.80 4.17
CA ASN A 161 -21.12 -16.07 4.87
C ASN A 161 -20.89 -17.33 4.02
N ARG A 162 -19.97 -17.27 3.02
CA ARG A 162 -19.71 -18.36 2.05
C ARG A 162 -18.25 -18.79 2.12
N HIS A 163 -18.01 -20.07 2.42
CA HIS A 163 -16.66 -20.62 2.69
C HIS A 163 -15.60 -20.40 1.60
N ARG A 164 -16.00 -20.37 0.33
CA ARG A 164 -15.07 -20.26 -0.83
C ARG A 164 -15.06 -18.89 -1.49
N VAL A 165 -15.99 -18.02 -1.14
CA VAL A 165 -16.23 -16.77 -1.86
C VAL A 165 -15.98 -15.59 -0.93
N TYR A 166 -15.35 -14.54 -1.43
CA TYR A 166 -15.21 -13.28 -0.73
C TYR A 166 -15.57 -12.11 -1.64
N SER A 167 -15.88 -10.98 -1.01
CA SER A 167 -16.07 -9.71 -1.70
C SER A 167 -14.92 -8.78 -1.37
N TYR A 168 -14.57 -7.87 -2.28
CA TYR A 168 -13.48 -6.92 -2.11
C TYR A 168 -13.96 -5.50 -2.43
N SER A 169 -13.89 -4.61 -1.45
CA SER A 169 -14.15 -3.18 -1.58
C SER A 169 -12.97 -2.53 -2.30
N LEU A 170 -13.08 -2.40 -3.62
CA LEU A 170 -12.09 -1.71 -4.44
C LEU A 170 -12.24 -0.21 -4.25
N GLN A 171 -11.16 0.46 -3.88
CA GLN A 171 -11.16 1.91 -3.66
C GLN A 171 -10.09 2.59 -4.51
N TRP A 172 -10.42 3.73 -5.10
CA TRP A 172 -9.49 4.52 -5.92
C TRP A 172 -9.88 6.01 -5.94
N THR A 173 -8.92 6.84 -6.30
CA THR A 173 -9.11 8.25 -6.67
C THR A 173 -8.86 8.42 -8.17
N GLN A 174 -9.42 9.47 -8.77
CA GLN A 174 -9.08 9.85 -10.14
C GLN A 174 -7.94 10.87 -10.14
N MET A 175 -6.82 10.56 -10.80
CA MET A 175 -5.75 11.53 -11.00
C MET A 175 -6.25 12.64 -11.93
N ASN A 176 -6.09 13.90 -11.52
CA ASN A 176 -6.41 15.11 -12.30
C ASN A 176 -7.73 15.02 -13.12
N PRO A 177 -8.90 14.87 -12.46
CA PRO A 177 -10.18 14.60 -13.14
C PRO A 177 -10.62 15.72 -14.10
N ASP A 178 -10.23 16.97 -13.84
CA ASP A 178 -10.62 18.13 -14.65
C ASP A 178 -9.70 18.44 -15.83
N ALA A 179 -8.59 17.69 -15.98
CA ALA A 179 -7.60 17.93 -17.02
C ALA A 179 -8.15 17.65 -18.44
N VAL A 180 -9.09 16.72 -18.56
CA VAL A 180 -9.75 16.37 -19.82
C VAL A 180 -11.27 16.44 -19.68
N ASP A 181 -11.99 15.84 -20.62
CA ASP A 181 -13.44 15.66 -20.51
C ASP A 181 -13.82 14.78 -19.32
N ARG A 182 -15.00 15.03 -18.74
CA ARG A 182 -15.47 14.31 -17.57
C ARG A 182 -15.46 12.79 -17.78
N ILE A 183 -15.09 12.06 -16.74
CA ILE A 183 -15.17 10.61 -16.71
C ILE A 183 -16.65 10.21 -16.65
N VAL A 184 -17.10 9.43 -17.63
CA VAL A 184 -18.50 8.94 -17.69
C VAL A 184 -18.64 7.56 -17.08
N ALA A 185 -17.58 6.75 -17.12
CA ALA A 185 -17.54 5.41 -16.58
C ALA A 185 -16.10 4.94 -16.39
N TYR A 186 -15.93 3.84 -15.67
CA TYR A 186 -14.70 3.06 -15.66
C TYR A 186 -14.95 1.68 -16.28
N ARG A 187 -14.08 1.24 -17.18
CA ARG A 187 -14.01 -0.17 -17.58
C ARG A 187 -13.17 -0.93 -16.56
N LEU A 188 -13.85 -1.78 -15.80
CA LEU A 188 -13.28 -2.72 -14.85
C LEU A 188 -12.99 -4.04 -15.56
N GLY A 189 -11.73 -4.42 -15.63
CA GLY A 189 -11.29 -5.75 -16.04
C GLY A 189 -10.84 -6.55 -14.83
N ILE A 190 -11.27 -7.80 -14.70
CA ILE A 190 -10.83 -8.73 -13.66
C ILE A 190 -10.36 -10.01 -14.32
N ARG A 191 -9.20 -10.53 -13.90
CA ARG A 191 -8.77 -11.88 -14.24
C ARG A 191 -8.12 -12.56 -13.04
N GLN A 192 -8.25 -13.87 -12.97
CA GLN A 192 -7.49 -14.66 -12.02
C GLN A 192 -6.00 -14.66 -12.41
N ALA A 193 -5.11 -14.54 -11.43
CA ALA A 193 -3.67 -14.56 -11.66
C ALA A 193 -3.27 -15.86 -12.39
N GLY A 194 -2.55 -15.71 -13.52
CA GLY A 194 -2.15 -16.84 -14.38
C GLY A 194 -3.13 -17.18 -15.51
N GLN A 195 -4.34 -16.61 -15.53
CA GLN A 195 -5.25 -16.72 -16.66
C GLN A 195 -5.04 -15.61 -17.69
N GLN A 196 -5.32 -15.90 -18.97
CA GLN A 196 -5.19 -14.92 -20.06
C GLN A 196 -6.47 -14.10 -20.28
N ARG A 197 -7.64 -14.67 -19.99
CA ARG A 197 -8.93 -14.05 -20.29
C ARG A 197 -9.32 -13.04 -19.21
N TRP A 198 -9.71 -11.85 -19.66
CA TRP A 198 -10.31 -10.82 -18.82
C TRP A 198 -11.83 -10.94 -18.83
N TRP A 199 -12.43 -10.81 -17.65
CA TRP A 199 -13.84 -10.50 -17.50
C TRP A 199 -13.99 -8.98 -17.36
N GLU A 200 -14.89 -8.36 -18.12
CA GLU A 200 -15.00 -6.91 -18.19
C GLU A 200 -16.42 -6.44 -17.84
N GLN A 201 -16.49 -5.35 -17.08
CA GLN A 201 -17.72 -4.65 -16.71
C GLN A 201 -17.50 -3.13 -16.72
N GLU A 202 -18.55 -2.37 -17.00
CA GLU A 202 -18.53 -0.92 -16.85
C GLU A 202 -19.15 -0.45 -15.53
N ILE A 203 -18.44 0.45 -14.83
CA ILE A 203 -18.91 1.15 -13.64
C ILE A 203 -19.29 2.57 -14.07
N LYS A 204 -20.58 2.87 -14.15
CA LYS A 204 -21.07 4.21 -14.52
C LYS A 204 -20.86 5.21 -13.39
N ILE A 205 -20.38 6.41 -13.73
CA ILE A 205 -20.19 7.51 -12.77
C ILE A 205 -21.27 8.56 -12.99
N ASN A 206 -21.96 8.90 -11.90
CA ASN A 206 -22.98 9.94 -11.90
C ASN A 206 -22.37 11.25 -11.40
N GLY A 207 -22.38 12.29 -12.23
CA GLY A 207 -21.84 13.60 -11.88
C GLY A 207 -20.36 13.78 -12.23
N ASN A 208 -19.74 14.78 -11.60
CA ASN A 208 -18.32 15.11 -11.77
C ASN A 208 -17.54 14.63 -10.54
N ILE A 209 -16.36 14.06 -10.76
CA ILE A 209 -15.45 13.57 -9.70
C ILE A 209 -14.58 14.73 -9.23
N GLN A 210 -14.56 15.01 -7.92
CA GLN A 210 -13.67 16.00 -7.33
C GLN A 210 -12.24 15.46 -7.18
N LYS A 211 -11.25 16.34 -7.23
CA LYS A 211 -9.86 15.94 -6.98
C LYS A 211 -9.71 15.40 -5.55
N GLY A 212 -9.22 14.17 -5.42
CA GLY A 212 -9.07 13.48 -4.12
C GLY A 212 -10.34 12.80 -3.61
N GLU A 213 -11.43 12.80 -4.39
CA GLU A 213 -12.64 12.05 -4.06
C GLU A 213 -12.38 10.54 -4.13
N LEU A 214 -12.67 9.85 -3.02
CA LEU A 214 -12.49 8.41 -2.90
C LEU A 214 -13.73 7.68 -3.44
N ILE A 215 -13.54 6.94 -4.52
CA ILE A 215 -14.57 6.12 -5.15
C ILE A 215 -14.44 4.69 -4.65
N THR A 216 -15.57 4.03 -4.36
CA THR A 216 -15.61 2.66 -3.85
C THR A 216 -16.50 1.79 -4.73
N TYR A 217 -16.06 0.56 -5.02
CA TYR A 217 -16.83 -0.45 -5.75
C TYR A 217 -16.60 -1.85 -5.17
N ASN A 218 -17.68 -2.57 -4.87
CA ASN A 218 -17.60 -3.90 -4.29
C ASN A 218 -17.52 -4.97 -5.39
N LEU A 219 -16.38 -5.65 -5.45
CA LEU A 219 -16.22 -6.89 -6.22
C LEU A 219 -16.84 -8.02 -5.42
N THR A 220 -17.68 -8.83 -6.06
CA THR A 220 -18.32 -10.01 -5.44
C THR A 220 -17.88 -11.28 -6.15
N GLU A 221 -18.16 -12.44 -5.55
CA GLU A 221 -17.95 -13.75 -6.19
C GLU A 221 -16.47 -14.12 -6.46
N LEU A 222 -15.52 -13.50 -5.73
CA LEU A 222 -14.10 -13.83 -5.82
C LEU A 222 -13.79 -15.11 -5.04
N ILE A 223 -12.96 -16.01 -5.57
CA ILE A 223 -12.70 -17.33 -5.00
C ILE A 223 -11.43 -17.30 -4.14
N LYS A 224 -11.49 -17.86 -2.92
CA LYS A 224 -10.31 -18.04 -2.06
C LYS A 224 -9.46 -19.24 -2.52
N PRO A 225 -8.13 -19.20 -2.41
CA PRO A 225 -7.25 -18.10 -1.98
C PRO A 225 -6.68 -17.31 -3.18
N GLU A 226 -7.43 -17.23 -4.28
CA GLU A 226 -6.87 -16.78 -5.55
C GLU A 226 -6.53 -15.29 -5.53
N ALA A 227 -5.39 -14.95 -6.13
CA ALA A 227 -5.06 -13.57 -6.44
C ALA A 227 -5.75 -13.17 -7.74
N TYR A 228 -6.32 -11.97 -7.77
CA TYR A 228 -6.93 -11.41 -8.97
C TYR A 228 -6.17 -10.18 -9.41
N GLU A 229 -5.95 -10.05 -10.71
CA GLU A 229 -5.54 -8.79 -11.32
C GLU A 229 -6.78 -8.00 -11.70
N VAL A 230 -6.85 -6.78 -11.19
CA VAL A 230 -7.92 -5.83 -11.44
C VAL A 230 -7.34 -4.67 -12.24
N ARG A 231 -7.86 -4.47 -13.44
CA ARG A 231 -7.55 -3.36 -14.33
C ARG A 231 -8.69 -2.35 -14.27
N LEU A 232 -8.37 -1.08 -14.09
CA LEU A 232 -9.35 -0.01 -14.15
C LEU A 232 -8.95 1.02 -15.21
N THR A 233 -9.85 1.29 -16.16
CA THR A 233 -9.61 2.22 -17.28
C THR A 233 -10.71 3.28 -17.30
N PRO A 234 -10.38 4.58 -17.18
CA PRO A 234 -11.37 5.64 -17.24
C PRO A 234 -11.88 5.81 -18.67
N LEU A 235 -13.18 6.06 -18.81
CA LEU A 235 -13.85 6.32 -20.08
C LEU A 235 -14.33 7.77 -20.10
N THR A 236 -13.98 8.50 -21.15
CA THR A 236 -14.47 9.85 -21.43
C THR A 236 -15.14 9.88 -22.80
N LYS A 237 -15.65 11.05 -23.21
CA LYS A 237 -16.17 11.24 -24.58
C LYS A 237 -15.08 11.07 -25.66
N PHE A 238 -13.81 11.24 -25.30
CA PHE A 238 -12.67 11.00 -26.18
C PHE A 238 -12.39 9.49 -26.37
N GLY A 239 -12.69 8.68 -25.34
CA GLY A 239 -12.49 7.24 -25.35
C GLY A 239 -11.82 6.73 -24.08
N GLU A 240 -11.02 5.68 -24.22
CA GLU A 240 -10.27 5.07 -23.12
C GLU A 240 -9.07 5.94 -22.72
N GLY A 241 -9.01 6.30 -21.44
CA GLY A 241 -7.82 6.89 -20.83
C GLY A 241 -6.77 5.85 -20.50
N ASP A 242 -5.84 6.22 -19.62
CA ASP A 242 -4.80 5.29 -19.19
C ASP A 242 -5.31 4.36 -18.09
N SER A 243 -4.94 3.09 -18.21
CA SER A 243 -5.37 2.06 -17.28
C SER A 243 -4.38 1.88 -16.14
N THR A 244 -4.89 1.53 -14.95
CA THR A 244 -4.07 1.10 -13.82
C THR A 244 -4.40 -0.35 -13.47
N ILE A 245 -3.42 -1.11 -12.97
CA ILE A 245 -3.60 -2.52 -12.62
C ILE A 245 -3.18 -2.73 -11.15
N ARG A 246 -4.00 -3.47 -10.40
CA ARG A 246 -3.71 -3.90 -9.03
C ARG A 246 -3.95 -5.38 -8.87
N VAL A 247 -3.03 -6.03 -8.16
CA VAL A 247 -3.25 -7.39 -7.66
C VAL A 247 -4.00 -7.28 -6.34
N ILE A 248 -5.19 -7.85 -6.26
CA ILE A 248 -5.94 -8.01 -5.01
C ILE A 248 -5.77 -9.45 -4.54
N LYS A 249 -5.61 -9.60 -3.24
CA LYS A 249 -5.53 -10.89 -2.56
C LYS A 249 -6.50 -10.88 -1.40
N TYR A 250 -6.98 -12.05 -1.04
CA TYR A 250 -7.75 -12.22 0.17
C TYR A 250 -6.88 -11.91 1.41
N SER A 251 -7.33 -11.00 2.28
CA SER A 251 -6.68 -10.63 3.55
C SER A 251 -7.74 -10.47 4.64
N ALA A 252 -7.87 -11.36 5.61
CA ALA A 252 -9.01 -11.34 6.54
C ALA A 252 -9.21 -9.93 7.24
N PRO A 253 -10.45 -9.45 7.45
CA PRO A 253 -10.73 -8.05 7.85
C PRO A 253 -10.57 -7.74 9.35
N VAL A 254 -9.71 -6.77 9.71
CA VAL A 254 -9.46 -6.26 11.09
C VAL A 254 -10.60 -5.39 11.62
N ASN A 255 -11.20 -5.73 12.78
CA ASN A 255 -12.24 -4.91 13.44
C ASN A 255 -11.65 -4.01 14.56
N PRO A 256 -11.70 -2.66 14.46
CA PRO A 256 -10.90 -1.74 15.29
C PRO A 256 -11.70 -0.82 16.27
N HIS A 257 -12.57 -1.36 17.13
CA HIS A 257 -13.05 -0.65 18.33
C HIS A 257 -13.20 -1.61 19.52
N LEU A 258 -12.13 -1.80 20.30
CA LEU A 258 -12.11 -2.66 21.48
C LEU A 258 -12.93 -2.06 22.63
N ARG A 259 -14.22 -2.36 22.67
CA ARG A 259 -14.88 -2.59 23.96
C ARG A 259 -14.73 -4.06 24.38
N GLU A 260 -14.75 -4.96 23.41
CA GLU A 260 -14.63 -6.41 23.60
C GLU A 260 -14.15 -7.07 22.29
N PHE A 261 -13.30 -8.09 22.40
CA PHE A 261 -12.83 -8.98 21.33
C PHE A 261 -12.90 -10.41 21.84
N HIS A 262 -13.34 -11.35 21.01
CA HIS A 262 -13.40 -12.78 21.32
C HIS A 262 -13.05 -13.60 20.08
N CYS A 263 -12.22 -14.62 20.24
CA CYS A 263 -11.80 -15.54 19.20
C CYS A 263 -11.70 -16.98 19.72
N GLY A 264 -12.69 -17.81 19.41
CA GLY A 264 -12.65 -19.27 19.64
C GLY A 264 -12.15 -20.09 18.46
N PHE A 265 -11.47 -19.46 17.49
CA PHE A 265 -10.89 -20.10 16.28
C PHE A 265 -11.83 -20.96 15.39
N GLU A 266 -13.12 -21.02 15.66
CA GLU A 266 -14.12 -21.77 14.88
C GLU A 266 -14.17 -21.32 13.41
N ASP A 267 -14.02 -20.02 13.17
CA ASP A 267 -14.03 -19.45 11.83
C ASP A 267 -12.79 -19.83 11.01
N GLY A 268 -12.97 -20.04 9.69
CA GLY A 268 -11.89 -20.42 8.78
C GLY A 268 -10.73 -19.42 8.67
N ASN A 269 -10.89 -18.19 9.18
CA ASN A 269 -9.87 -17.13 9.12
C ASN A 269 -9.20 -16.86 10.47
N ILE A 270 -9.33 -17.78 11.44
CA ILE A 270 -8.66 -17.73 12.76
C ILE A 270 -8.74 -16.36 13.44
N CYS A 271 -9.88 -15.69 13.33
CA CYS A 271 -10.13 -14.34 13.84
C CYS A 271 -8.99 -13.34 13.58
N LEU A 272 -8.42 -13.38 12.38
CA LEU A 272 -7.38 -12.45 11.90
C LEU A 272 -6.02 -12.62 12.54
N PHE A 273 -5.82 -13.70 13.28
CA PHE A 273 -4.49 -14.06 13.68
C PHE A 273 -3.66 -14.38 12.43
N THR A 274 -2.38 -14.03 12.46
CA THR A 274 -1.43 -14.29 11.38
C THR A 274 -0.23 -15.05 11.92
N GLN A 275 0.33 -15.95 11.13
CA GLN A 275 1.62 -16.57 11.46
C GLN A 275 2.75 -15.55 11.32
N ASP A 276 3.78 -15.68 12.15
CA ASP A 276 5.00 -14.91 12.04
C ASP A 276 5.96 -15.61 11.06
N ASP A 277 6.23 -14.99 9.92
CA ASP A 277 7.12 -15.56 8.88
C ASP A 277 8.61 -15.57 9.25
N THR A 278 8.96 -15.01 10.41
CA THR A 278 10.34 -14.96 10.93
C THR A 278 10.64 -16.03 11.99
N ASP A 279 9.67 -16.90 12.32
CA ASP A 279 9.87 -18.00 13.26
C ASP A 279 10.38 -19.30 12.61
N ASN A 280 10.34 -20.43 13.33
CA ASN A 280 10.78 -21.72 12.79
C ASN A 280 9.63 -22.53 12.18
N PHE A 281 8.39 -22.33 12.64
CA PHE A 281 7.22 -23.08 12.20
C PHE A 281 5.89 -22.47 12.63
N ASP A 282 4.81 -22.85 11.93
CA ASP A 282 3.50 -22.25 12.15
C ASP A 282 2.64 -23.00 13.19
N TRP A 283 1.79 -22.25 13.88
CA TRP A 283 0.63 -22.80 14.59
C TRP A 283 -0.37 -23.40 13.58
N THR A 284 -1.05 -24.47 13.95
CA THR A 284 -2.01 -25.16 13.09
C THR A 284 -3.41 -25.07 13.68
N LYS A 285 -4.41 -24.71 12.86
CA LYS A 285 -5.82 -24.83 13.25
C LYS A 285 -6.23 -26.29 13.17
N GLN A 286 -6.82 -26.84 14.23
CA GLN A 286 -7.14 -28.26 14.33
C GLN A 286 -8.47 -28.49 15.04
N SER A 287 -9.18 -29.53 14.61
CA SER A 287 -10.25 -30.15 15.42
C SER A 287 -9.95 -31.62 15.61
N THR A 288 -10.56 -32.22 16.63
CA THR A 288 -10.37 -33.66 16.89
C THR A 288 -10.99 -34.51 15.77
N ALA A 289 -12.09 -34.06 15.17
CA ALA A 289 -12.79 -34.74 14.09
C ALA A 289 -11.97 -34.79 12.79
N THR A 290 -11.18 -33.76 12.48
CA THR A 290 -10.36 -33.68 11.26
C THR A 290 -8.88 -34.03 11.50
N ARG A 291 -8.53 -34.44 12.72
CA ARG A 291 -7.16 -34.77 13.11
C ARG A 291 -6.58 -35.88 12.23
N ASN A 292 -5.35 -35.67 11.75
CA ASN A 292 -4.59 -36.65 11.00
C ASN A 292 -4.39 -37.94 11.82
N THR A 293 -4.52 -39.11 11.20
CA THR A 293 -4.32 -40.41 11.84
C THR A 293 -2.87 -40.68 12.28
N LYS A 294 -1.89 -39.91 11.78
CA LYS A 294 -0.47 -39.94 12.17
C LYS A 294 -0.12 -38.89 13.24
N TYR A 295 -0.89 -38.80 14.31
CA TYR A 295 -0.63 -37.92 15.45
C TYR A 295 0.23 -38.61 16.53
N THR A 296 0.87 -37.84 17.41
CA THR A 296 1.59 -38.38 18.56
C THR A 296 0.61 -38.80 19.66
N PRO A 297 0.54 -40.09 20.08
CA PRO A 297 -0.38 -40.50 21.14
C PRO A 297 -0.13 -39.77 22.46
N ASN A 298 -1.19 -39.58 23.26
CA ASN A 298 -1.14 -38.91 24.57
C ASN A 298 -0.66 -37.45 24.53
N THR A 299 -0.89 -36.74 23.43
CA THR A 299 -0.63 -35.30 23.31
C THR A 299 -1.86 -34.55 22.81
N GLY A 300 -1.88 -33.25 23.11
CA GLY A 300 -2.91 -32.34 22.64
C GLY A 300 -4.30 -32.59 23.26
N PRO A 301 -5.27 -31.72 22.97
CA PRO A 301 -6.61 -31.81 23.54
C PRO A 301 -7.48 -32.83 22.78
N ASN A 302 -8.39 -33.50 23.50
CA ASN A 302 -9.31 -34.52 22.94
C ASN A 302 -10.61 -33.92 22.34
N ALA A 303 -10.80 -32.61 22.48
CA ALA A 303 -11.91 -31.80 22.01
C ALA A 303 -11.47 -30.32 22.08
N ASP A 304 -12.21 -29.42 21.43
CA ASP A 304 -12.06 -27.98 21.67
C ASP A 304 -12.30 -27.61 23.14
N ARG A 305 -12.20 -26.32 23.47
CA ARG A 305 -12.49 -25.87 24.83
C ARG A 305 -13.90 -26.26 25.27
N SER A 306 -14.90 -26.16 24.39
CA SER A 306 -16.32 -26.38 24.71
C SER A 306 -16.67 -27.86 24.97
N GLY A 307 -15.76 -28.78 24.62
CA GLY A 307 -15.96 -30.23 24.71
C GLY A 307 -16.47 -30.86 23.41
N SER A 308 -16.62 -30.06 22.34
CA SER A 308 -16.92 -30.49 20.99
C SER A 308 -15.70 -31.11 20.30
N LYS A 309 -15.87 -32.29 19.71
CA LYS A 309 -14.83 -32.89 18.86
C LYS A 309 -14.71 -32.21 17.50
N GLU A 310 -15.75 -31.48 17.09
CA GLU A 310 -15.81 -30.76 15.81
C GLU A 310 -15.29 -29.33 15.92
N GLY A 311 -15.30 -28.76 17.13
CA GLY A 311 -14.78 -27.42 17.40
C GLY A 311 -13.27 -27.33 17.18
N PHE A 312 -12.80 -26.13 16.91
CA PHE A 312 -11.45 -25.85 16.47
C PHE A 312 -10.66 -25.06 17.50
N TYR A 313 -9.36 -25.36 17.56
CA TYR A 313 -8.39 -24.65 18.37
C TYR A 313 -7.10 -24.46 17.56
N MET A 314 -6.22 -23.57 18.01
CA MET A 314 -4.87 -23.45 17.45
C MET A 314 -3.92 -24.32 18.27
N TYR A 315 -3.03 -25.07 17.61
CA TYR A 315 -2.03 -25.88 18.31
C TYR A 315 -0.69 -25.92 17.58
N ILE A 316 0.38 -26.20 18.30
CA ILE A 316 1.70 -26.50 17.74
C ILE A 316 1.89 -28.02 17.69
N GLU A 317 2.31 -28.52 16.53
CA GLU A 317 2.64 -29.92 16.31
C GLU A 317 4.15 -30.12 16.54
N THR A 318 4.50 -30.94 17.52
CA THR A 318 5.90 -31.11 17.96
C THR A 318 6.61 -32.33 17.38
N SER A 319 5.92 -33.12 16.56
CA SER A 319 6.51 -34.27 15.87
C SER A 319 7.61 -33.90 14.86
N ARG A 320 8.35 -34.92 14.41
CA ARG A 320 9.44 -34.75 13.44
C ARG A 320 8.89 -34.16 12.12
N PRO A 321 9.60 -33.22 11.47
CA PRO A 321 11.04 -32.93 11.61
C PRO A 321 11.42 -31.85 12.63
N ARG A 322 10.51 -31.38 13.49
CA ARG A 322 10.80 -30.28 14.41
C ARG A 322 11.93 -30.59 15.41
N LEU A 323 12.72 -29.58 15.77
CA LEU A 323 13.90 -29.66 16.65
C LEU A 323 13.71 -28.92 17.98
N GLU A 324 14.49 -29.28 19.00
CA GLU A 324 14.31 -28.76 20.36
C GLU A 324 14.61 -27.27 20.36
N GLY A 325 13.75 -26.48 21.02
CA GLY A 325 13.88 -25.03 21.07
C GLY A 325 13.36 -24.29 19.83
N GLU A 326 12.89 -24.99 18.79
CA GLU A 326 12.18 -24.34 17.67
C GLU A 326 10.90 -23.66 18.17
N LYS A 327 10.58 -22.53 17.52
CA LYS A 327 9.52 -21.61 17.94
C LYS A 327 8.46 -21.45 16.86
N ALA A 328 7.21 -21.37 17.31
CA ALA A 328 6.06 -20.97 16.52
C ALA A 328 5.37 -19.77 17.13
N ARG A 329 5.08 -18.74 16.34
CA ARG A 329 4.51 -17.47 16.77
C ARG A 329 3.23 -17.16 16.00
N LEU A 330 2.14 -17.02 16.76
CA LEU A 330 0.86 -16.59 16.26
C LEU A 330 0.58 -15.16 16.73
N LEU A 331 0.41 -14.25 15.79
CA LEU A 331 0.23 -12.82 16.01
C LEU A 331 -1.27 -12.49 16.02
N SER A 332 -1.77 -11.81 17.04
CA SER A 332 -3.14 -11.29 17.04
C SER A 332 -3.33 -10.20 15.99
N PRO A 333 -4.57 -9.81 15.64
CA PRO A 333 -4.79 -8.52 14.99
C PRO A 333 -4.22 -7.35 15.82
N VAL A 334 -3.96 -6.23 15.15
CA VAL A 334 -3.52 -5.00 15.82
C VAL A 334 -4.73 -4.29 16.44
N PHE A 335 -4.58 -3.95 17.71
CA PHE A 335 -5.60 -3.35 18.55
C PHE A 335 -5.32 -1.85 18.73
N SER A 336 -6.27 -1.01 18.32
CA SER A 336 -6.14 0.46 18.45
C SER A 336 -6.79 0.96 19.74
N ILE A 337 -6.06 1.78 20.50
CA ILE A 337 -6.60 2.52 21.63
C ILE A 337 -7.10 3.90 21.13
N ALA A 338 -8.33 4.28 21.49
CA ALA A 338 -8.85 5.60 21.12
C ALA A 338 -8.20 6.70 21.98
N PRO A 339 -7.88 7.88 21.43
CA PRO A 339 -7.44 9.01 22.23
C PRO A 339 -8.61 9.46 23.11
N LYS A 340 -8.56 9.14 24.40
CA LYS A 340 -9.56 9.61 25.37
C LYS A 340 -9.26 11.05 25.78
N ASN A 341 -10.35 11.77 26.04
CA ASN A 341 -10.46 13.16 26.49
C ASN A 341 -9.30 13.60 27.41
N PRO A 342 -8.67 14.78 27.24
CA PRO A 342 -7.58 15.29 28.10
C PRO A 342 -7.91 15.42 29.61
N TYR A 343 -9.17 15.17 30.00
CA TYR A 343 -9.64 15.15 31.38
C TYR A 343 -10.00 13.74 31.90
N GLY A 344 -9.74 12.68 31.13
CA GLY A 344 -10.04 11.28 31.48
C GLY A 344 -8.87 10.55 32.17
N PRO A 345 -9.12 9.40 32.83
CA PRO A 345 -8.07 8.62 33.49
C PRO A 345 -6.99 8.18 32.49
N THR A 346 -5.73 8.31 32.91
CA THR A 346 -4.55 8.32 32.04
C THR A 346 -4.08 6.94 31.55
N ASN A 347 -4.66 5.83 32.01
CA ASN A 347 -4.33 4.47 31.54
C ASN A 347 -5.61 3.62 31.48
N THR A 348 -6.05 3.23 30.28
CA THR A 348 -7.16 2.26 30.14
C THR A 348 -6.60 0.85 30.34
N ALA A 349 -7.10 0.14 31.35
CA ALA A 349 -6.79 -1.27 31.55
C ALA A 349 -7.61 -2.13 30.58
N TYR A 350 -7.03 -3.23 30.11
CA TYR A 350 -7.76 -4.28 29.42
C TYR A 350 -7.49 -5.61 30.10
N CYS A 351 -8.53 -6.43 30.20
CA CYS A 351 -8.43 -7.82 30.62
C CYS A 351 -8.23 -8.66 29.38
N PHE A 352 -7.04 -9.25 29.26
CA PHE A 352 -6.73 -10.25 28.26
C PHE A 352 -6.89 -11.64 28.88
N SER A 353 -7.67 -12.50 28.24
CA SER A 353 -7.84 -13.89 28.65
C SER A 353 -7.77 -14.86 27.47
N PHE A 354 -7.43 -16.10 27.75
CA PHE A 354 -7.42 -17.19 26.76
C PHE A 354 -7.39 -18.54 27.47
N PHE A 355 -7.80 -19.57 26.75
CA PHE A 355 -7.66 -20.96 27.18
C PHE A 355 -6.42 -21.58 26.56
N TYR A 356 -5.77 -22.46 27.31
CA TYR A 356 -4.60 -23.20 26.86
C TYR A 356 -4.62 -24.64 27.35
N HIS A 357 -4.03 -25.53 26.55
CA HIS A 357 -3.90 -26.95 26.86
C HIS A 357 -2.46 -27.40 26.61
N MET A 358 -1.87 -28.04 27.62
CA MET A 358 -0.46 -28.44 27.63
C MET A 358 -0.35 -29.82 28.27
N TYR A 359 -0.41 -30.88 27.46
CA TYR A 359 -0.39 -32.26 27.94
C TYR A 359 0.53 -33.13 27.09
N GLY A 360 1.49 -33.77 27.76
CA GLY A 360 2.51 -34.62 27.14
C GLY A 360 3.78 -34.69 27.98
N GLN A 361 4.66 -35.66 27.70
CA GLN A 361 5.91 -35.82 28.45
C GLN A 361 6.96 -34.75 28.10
N HIS A 362 6.91 -34.22 26.88
CA HIS A 362 7.93 -33.34 26.32
C HIS A 362 7.40 -31.91 26.07
N ILE A 363 6.44 -31.48 26.87
CA ILE A 363 5.85 -30.14 26.77
C ILE A 363 6.94 -29.08 27.01
N GLY A 364 7.09 -28.18 26.04
CA GLY A 364 8.00 -27.05 26.13
C GLY A 364 7.36 -25.87 26.87
N VAL A 365 7.34 -24.70 26.21
CA VAL A 365 6.92 -23.42 26.81
C VAL A 365 5.88 -22.74 25.93
N LEU A 366 4.86 -22.15 26.56
CA LEU A 366 3.95 -21.20 25.94
C LEU A 366 4.20 -19.82 26.54
N ASN A 367 4.59 -18.87 25.70
CA ASN A 367 4.76 -17.46 26.06
C ASN A 367 3.69 -16.61 25.38
N VAL A 368 3.27 -15.54 26.04
CA VAL A 368 2.49 -14.47 25.43
C VAL A 368 3.24 -13.16 25.59
N TYR A 369 3.44 -12.44 24.49
CA TYR A 369 4.08 -11.14 24.47
C TYR A 369 3.10 -10.02 24.10
N LEU A 370 3.36 -8.82 24.61
CA LEU A 370 2.67 -7.60 24.22
C LEU A 370 3.63 -6.73 23.38
N ARG A 371 3.27 -6.44 22.14
CA ARG A 371 4.03 -5.58 21.22
C ARG A 371 3.29 -4.25 21.06
N LEU A 372 3.91 -3.14 21.46
CA LEU A 372 3.38 -1.79 21.25
C LEU A 372 3.81 -1.23 19.88
N LYS A 373 2.96 -0.40 19.26
CA LYS A 373 3.25 0.26 17.99
C LYS A 373 4.47 1.18 18.15
N GLY A 374 5.48 0.98 17.31
CA GLY A 374 6.74 1.74 17.34
C GLY A 374 7.84 1.09 18.18
N GLN A 375 7.54 -0.01 18.89
CA GLN A 375 8.53 -0.77 19.64
C GLN A 375 9.13 -1.88 18.76
N THR A 376 10.45 -1.91 18.65
CA THR A 376 11.20 -2.89 17.83
C THR A 376 11.72 -4.06 18.64
N THR A 377 11.93 -3.91 19.95
CA THR A 377 12.43 -4.95 20.86
C THR A 377 11.37 -5.34 21.89
N ILE A 378 11.09 -6.64 22.01
CA ILE A 378 10.23 -7.21 23.05
C ILE A 378 11.13 -7.95 24.03
N GLU A 379 11.21 -7.47 25.28
CA GLU A 379 12.20 -7.99 26.23
C GLU A 379 11.68 -9.16 27.08
N ASN A 380 10.45 -9.08 27.60
CA ASN A 380 9.90 -10.09 28.51
C ASN A 380 8.48 -10.53 28.12
N PRO A 381 8.13 -11.82 28.31
CA PRO A 381 6.77 -12.28 28.11
C PRO A 381 5.85 -11.66 29.17
N LEU A 382 4.67 -11.23 28.73
CA LEU A 382 3.58 -10.80 29.58
C LEU A 382 3.06 -11.98 30.43
N TRP A 383 3.08 -13.18 29.86
CA TRP A 383 2.67 -14.42 30.52
C TRP A 383 3.50 -15.59 29.99
N SER A 384 3.83 -16.55 30.85
CA SER A 384 4.57 -17.75 30.45
C SER A 384 4.12 -18.96 31.28
N SER A 385 4.07 -20.12 30.63
CA SER A 385 3.77 -21.40 31.25
C SER A 385 4.58 -22.50 30.57
N SER A 386 5.11 -23.44 31.35
CA SER A 386 5.98 -24.51 30.86
C SER A 386 5.65 -25.87 31.47
N GLY A 387 5.98 -26.93 30.73
CA GLY A 387 5.77 -28.32 31.14
C GLY A 387 4.29 -28.75 31.16
N ASN A 388 4.06 -30.00 31.55
CA ASN A 388 2.74 -30.63 31.55
C ASN A 388 1.78 -29.96 32.56
N LYS A 389 0.58 -29.60 32.13
CA LYS A 389 -0.53 -29.01 32.91
C LYS A 389 -1.76 -29.91 33.00
N GLY A 390 -1.62 -31.16 32.58
CA GLY A 390 -2.69 -32.15 32.58
C GLY A 390 -3.63 -32.01 31.37
N GLN A 391 -4.59 -32.93 31.31
CA GLN A 391 -5.47 -33.14 30.15
C GLN A 391 -6.61 -32.10 30.00
N ARG A 392 -6.74 -31.16 30.93
CA ARG A 392 -7.83 -30.18 30.92
C ARG A 392 -7.37 -28.88 30.27
N TRP A 393 -8.31 -28.19 29.63
CA TRP A 393 -8.13 -26.79 29.26
C TRP A 393 -8.00 -25.94 30.53
N ASN A 394 -6.97 -25.10 30.58
CA ASN A 394 -6.71 -24.14 31.64
C ASN A 394 -6.99 -22.74 31.12
N GLU A 395 -7.39 -21.82 31.99
CA GLU A 395 -7.67 -20.42 31.63
C GLU A 395 -6.58 -19.52 32.20
N ALA A 396 -6.16 -18.53 31.41
CA ALA A 396 -5.27 -17.47 31.84
C ALA A 396 -5.98 -16.11 31.76
N HIS A 397 -5.74 -15.25 32.76
CA HIS A 397 -6.25 -13.88 32.83
C HIS A 397 -5.07 -12.95 33.12
N VAL A 398 -4.91 -11.88 32.33
CA VAL A 398 -3.80 -10.94 32.46
C VAL A 398 -4.29 -9.51 32.22
N ASN A 399 -3.98 -8.62 33.15
CA ASN A 399 -4.21 -7.18 32.96
C ASN A 399 -3.12 -6.60 32.06
N ILE A 400 -3.52 -5.87 31.02
CA ILE A 400 -2.61 -5.11 30.16
C ILE A 400 -2.97 -3.63 30.18
N TYR A 401 -1.93 -2.78 30.11
CA TYR A 401 -2.06 -1.32 30.17
C TYR A 401 -1.32 -0.67 28.98
N PRO A 402 -1.82 -0.88 27.74
CA PRO A 402 -1.16 -0.39 26.55
C PRO A 402 -1.29 1.14 26.42
N ILE A 403 -0.17 1.80 26.13
CA ILE A 403 -0.10 3.27 25.95
C ILE A 403 -0.23 3.71 24.49
N THR A 404 -0.16 2.77 23.55
CA THR A 404 -0.39 2.96 22.10
C THR A 404 -1.12 1.73 21.53
N SER A 405 -1.41 1.73 20.22
CA SER A 405 -1.90 0.51 19.56
C SER A 405 -0.97 -0.67 19.84
N PHE A 406 -1.52 -1.85 20.03
CA PHE A 406 -0.77 -3.02 20.49
C PHE A 406 -1.16 -4.31 19.76
N GLN A 407 -0.36 -5.35 19.92
CA GLN A 407 -0.58 -6.69 19.39
C GLN A 407 -0.14 -7.71 20.44
N LEU A 408 -0.85 -8.83 20.54
CA LEU A 408 -0.48 -9.98 21.35
C LEU A 408 0.19 -11.04 20.47
N ILE A 409 1.22 -11.70 21.00
CA ILE A 409 1.98 -12.73 20.27
C ILE A 409 2.05 -13.98 21.11
N PHE A 410 1.48 -15.08 20.63
CA PHE A 410 1.56 -16.39 21.24
C PHE A 410 2.76 -17.14 20.69
N GLU A 411 3.78 -17.38 21.50
CA GLU A 411 4.96 -18.15 21.13
C GLU A 411 4.91 -19.53 21.79
N GLY A 412 4.83 -20.59 20.99
CA GLY A 412 5.01 -21.96 21.41
C GLY A 412 6.44 -22.42 21.14
N ILE A 413 7.12 -22.95 22.15
CA ILE A 413 8.48 -23.48 22.04
C ILE A 413 8.42 -24.99 22.17
N ARG A 414 9.00 -25.70 21.19
CA ARG A 414 9.09 -27.16 21.22
C ARG A 414 10.05 -27.63 22.33
N GLY A 415 9.59 -28.57 23.15
CA GLY A 415 10.40 -29.22 24.18
C GLY A 415 11.36 -30.30 23.62
N PRO A 416 11.93 -31.14 24.49
CA PRO A 416 13.01 -32.07 24.13
C PRO A 416 12.57 -33.27 23.28
N GLY A 417 11.27 -33.42 22.98
CA GLY A 417 10.72 -34.57 22.29
C GLY A 417 9.43 -34.27 21.53
N ILE A 418 8.82 -35.30 20.96
CA ILE A 418 7.63 -35.19 20.09
C ILE A 418 6.31 -35.21 20.85
N GLU A 419 6.33 -35.50 22.15
CA GLU A 419 5.13 -35.57 22.98
C GLU A 419 4.85 -34.23 23.66
N GLY A 420 4.76 -33.15 22.87
CA GLY A 420 4.89 -31.78 23.38
C GLY A 420 3.85 -30.78 22.85
N ASP A 421 2.71 -31.23 22.34
CA ASP A 421 1.73 -30.35 21.71
C ASP A 421 1.12 -29.35 22.70
N ILE A 422 1.08 -28.09 22.29
CA ILE A 422 0.49 -26.97 23.04
C ILE A 422 -0.66 -26.43 22.20
N ALA A 423 -1.81 -26.20 22.82
CA ALA A 423 -2.97 -25.60 22.16
C ALA A 423 -3.48 -24.36 22.91
N ILE A 424 -4.10 -23.46 22.16
CA ILE A 424 -4.81 -22.27 22.65
C ILE A 424 -6.20 -22.19 22.03
N ASP A 425 -7.13 -21.62 22.78
CA ASP A 425 -8.53 -21.44 22.37
C ASP A 425 -9.16 -20.22 23.07
N ASP A 426 -10.34 -19.78 22.61
CA ASP A 426 -11.17 -18.74 23.24
C ASP A 426 -10.40 -17.48 23.72
N VAL A 427 -9.62 -16.88 22.83
CA VAL A 427 -8.85 -15.66 23.12
C VAL A 427 -9.77 -14.44 23.21
N SER A 428 -9.74 -13.74 24.33
CA SER A 428 -10.60 -12.58 24.60
C SER A 428 -9.84 -11.37 25.12
N ILE A 429 -10.33 -10.17 24.77
CA ILE A 429 -9.86 -8.90 25.30
C ILE A 429 -11.07 -8.03 25.63
N ALA A 430 -11.21 -7.61 26.87
CA ALA A 430 -12.27 -6.71 27.32
C ALA A 430 -11.69 -5.46 27.97
N GLU A 431 -12.35 -4.31 27.79
CA GLU A 431 -11.97 -3.10 28.52
C GLU A 431 -12.27 -3.25 30.02
N GLY A 432 -11.30 -2.90 30.88
CA GLY A 432 -11.37 -3.07 32.33
C GLY A 432 -10.26 -3.97 32.87
N GLU A 433 -10.16 -4.09 34.19
CA GLU A 433 -9.29 -5.10 34.83
C GLU A 433 -9.99 -6.45 34.86
N CYS A 434 -9.22 -7.54 34.80
CA CYS A 434 -9.72 -8.88 34.98
C CYS A 434 -10.36 -9.03 36.38
N ALA A 435 -11.51 -9.69 36.43
CA ALA A 435 -12.17 -9.99 37.70
C ALA A 435 -11.24 -10.84 38.57
N LYS A 436 -11.00 -10.43 39.82
CA LYS A 436 -10.30 -11.27 40.79
C LYS A 436 -11.18 -12.48 41.08
N GLN A 437 -10.70 -13.68 40.76
CA GLN A 437 -11.34 -14.89 41.27
C GLN A 437 -11.10 -14.92 42.78
N ASP A 438 -12.13 -14.59 43.57
CA ASP A 438 -12.12 -14.80 45.01
C ASP A 438 -12.06 -16.31 45.28
N LEU A 439 -10.85 -16.81 45.52
CA LEU A 439 -10.62 -18.11 46.12
C LEU A 439 -11.00 -18.03 47.61
N THR A 440 -12.29 -17.92 47.90
CA THR A 440 -12.82 -18.31 49.20
C THR A 440 -13.18 -19.79 49.15
N THR A 441 -12.26 -20.57 49.74
CA THR A 441 -12.38 -21.97 50.14
C THR A 441 -13.81 -22.44 50.39
N LYS A 442 -14.37 -23.24 49.47
CA LYS A 442 -15.45 -24.18 49.80
C LYS A 442 -14.84 -25.35 50.58
N ASN A 443 -14.72 -25.18 51.90
CA ASN A 443 -14.66 -26.33 52.79
C ASN A 443 -16.09 -26.73 53.14
N SER A 444 -16.52 -27.86 52.58
CA SER A 444 -17.64 -28.64 53.07
C SER A 444 -17.31 -29.22 54.45
N VAL A 445 -18.12 -28.93 55.45
CA VAL A 445 -18.44 -29.89 56.52
C VAL A 445 -19.92 -29.72 56.91
N ASP A 446 -20.56 -30.88 56.96
CA ASP A 446 -21.90 -31.29 57.37
C ASP A 446 -22.75 -30.41 58.32
N GLY A 447 -24.04 -30.34 57.97
CA GLY A 447 -25.10 -30.98 58.77
C GLY A 447 -25.80 -30.17 59.86
N ALA A 448 -27.02 -29.67 59.57
CA ALA A 448 -28.17 -29.71 60.48
C ALA A 448 -29.48 -29.32 59.75
N VAL A 449 -30.59 -29.94 60.18
CA VAL A 449 -31.91 -30.05 59.55
C VAL A 449 -32.92 -29.02 60.11
N GLY A 450 -33.89 -28.61 59.26
CA GLY A 450 -35.23 -28.12 59.64
C GLY A 450 -35.40 -26.59 59.73
N ILE A 451 -36.50 -25.90 59.40
CA ILE A 451 -37.93 -26.21 59.11
C ILE A 451 -38.52 -25.07 58.23
N LEU A 452 -39.64 -25.37 57.57
CA LEU A 452 -40.52 -24.60 56.67
C LEU A 452 -41.06 -23.20 57.15
N VAL A 453 -41.28 -22.32 56.13
CA VAL A 453 -42.48 -21.47 55.85
C VAL A 453 -42.77 -20.19 56.68
N HIS A 454 -42.79 -19.01 56.04
CA HIS A 454 -44.01 -18.30 55.54
C HIS A 454 -43.70 -16.90 54.96
N ILE A 455 -44.43 -16.56 53.89
CA ILE A 455 -44.58 -15.29 53.15
C ILE A 455 -45.19 -14.18 54.01
N TRP A 456 -44.76 -12.91 53.84
CA TRP A 456 -45.66 -11.74 53.90
C TRP A 456 -45.24 -10.63 52.91
N LEU A 457 -46.22 -10.20 52.13
CA LEU A 457 -46.20 -9.12 51.13
C LEU A 457 -46.24 -7.73 51.79
N PHE A 458 -45.55 -6.76 51.18
CA PHE A 458 -45.66 -5.33 51.47
C PHE A 458 -46.90 -4.72 50.78
N PRO A 459 -47.76 -3.93 51.47
CA PRO A 459 -48.72 -3.06 50.83
C PRO A 459 -48.24 -1.60 50.79
N VAL A 460 -48.31 -0.97 49.62
CA VAL A 460 -48.13 0.47 49.41
C VAL A 460 -49.52 1.11 49.34
N ILE A 461 -49.82 2.06 50.23
CA ILE A 461 -51.05 2.87 50.21
C ILE A 461 -50.71 4.29 49.74
N VAL A 462 -51.43 4.71 48.70
CA VAL A 462 -51.46 6.05 48.09
C VAL A 462 -52.38 6.96 48.92
N LEU A 463 -51.94 8.18 49.20
CA LEU A 463 -52.75 9.23 49.83
C LEU A 463 -53.01 10.36 48.82
N ILE A 464 -54.28 10.56 48.47
CA ILE A 464 -54.82 11.68 47.69
C ILE A 464 -55.50 12.64 48.67
N SER A 465 -55.19 13.93 48.59
CA SER A 465 -55.88 15.00 49.31
C SER A 465 -56.58 15.92 48.31
N ILE A 466 -57.92 15.98 48.39
CA ILE A 466 -58.78 16.91 47.67
C ILE A 466 -59.25 17.99 48.66
N LEU A 467 -58.99 19.26 48.34
CA LEU A 467 -59.61 20.41 49.00
C LEU A 467 -60.69 21.01 48.08
N SER A 468 -61.88 21.15 48.65
CA SER A 468 -63.11 21.71 48.07
C SER A 468 -63.07 23.24 47.97
N PRO A 469 -63.79 23.87 47.02
CA PRO A 469 -63.98 25.32 46.98
C PRO A 469 -65.27 25.76 47.70
N ARG A 470 -65.26 26.91 48.38
CA ARG A 470 -66.38 27.87 48.53
C ARG A 470 -66.01 29.05 49.44
N ARG A 471 -65.79 30.22 48.84
CA ARG A 471 -66.80 31.30 48.81
C ARG A 471 -66.43 32.31 47.72
#